data_AF-A0A953DTF5-F1
#
_entry.id   AF-A0A953DTF5-F1
#
_cell.length_a   1.000
_cell.length_b   1.000
_cell.length_c   1.000
_cell.angle_alpha   90.00
_cell.angle_beta   90.00
_cell.angle_gamma   90.00
#
_symmetry.space_group_name_H-M   'P 1'
#
loop_
_entity.id
_entity.type
_entity.pdbx_description
1 polymer ?
#
loop_
_entity_poly.entity_id
_entity_poly.type
_entity_poly.pdbx_seq_one_letter_code
_entity_poly.pdbx_strand_id
1 'polypeptide(L)' 'MVDLSATGMRVRSLVRLERLQTIEARVVLRDGNSVAVRGRVVWTQEATGVAGPAEFGPELSEVPEAYFSALAALFADSE' A
#
# COMPACT_ATOMS: atom_id res chain seq x y z
N MET A 1 10.96 4.34 3.32
CA MET A 1 9.78 4.87 4.03
C MET A 1 8.57 4.49 3.21
N VAL A 2 7.73 3.59 3.73
CA VAL A 2 6.42 3.31 3.14
C VAL A 2 5.47 4.28 3.83
N ASP A 3 4.76 5.10 3.06
CA ASP A 3 3.74 5.97 3.61
C ASP A 3 2.48 5.11 3.80
N LEU A 4 2.25 4.68 5.04
CA LEU A 4 1.13 3.82 5.41
C LEU A 4 0.15 4.62 6.26
N SER A 5 -1.14 4.43 5.99
CA SER A 5 -2.22 4.95 6.81
C SER A 5 -3.18 3.81 7.19
N ALA A 6 -4.12 4.11 8.09
CA ALA A 6 -5.13 3.16 8.52
C ALA A 6 -5.99 2.64 7.34
N THR A 7 -6.18 3.45 6.30
CA THR A 7 -7.11 3.15 5.19
C THR A 7 -6.41 2.99 3.85
N GLY A 8 -5.09 3.14 3.78
CA GLY A 8 -4.38 3.10 2.51
C GLY A 8 -2.87 3.08 2.68
N MET A 9 -2.19 3.10 1.54
CA MET A 9 -0.74 3.04 1.49
C MET A 9 -0.23 3.71 0.22
N ARG A 10 1.03 4.14 0.21
CA ARG A 10 1.75 4.53 -1.00
C ARG A 10 2.59 3.35 -1.47
N VAL A 11 2.31 2.87 -2.67
CA VAL A 11 2.98 1.71 -3.27
C VAL A 11 3.86 2.17 -4.42
N ARG A 12 5.13 1.75 -4.40
CA ARG A 12 6.05 1.85 -5.54
C ARG A 12 5.89 0.63 -6.42
N SER A 13 5.81 0.85 -7.73
CA SER A 13 5.51 -0.19 -8.70
C SER A 13 6.28 0.00 -10.00
N LEU A 14 6.66 -1.12 -10.61
CA LEU A 14 7.19 -1.16 -11.98
C LEU A 14 6.05 -1.17 -13.01
N VAL A 15 4.83 -1.48 -12.56
CA VAL A 15 3.63 -1.53 -13.39
C VAL A 15 2.80 -0.28 -13.13
N ARG A 16 2.34 0.35 -14.21
CA ARG A 16 1.38 1.45 -14.17
C ARG A 16 0.00 0.89 -13.85
N LEU A 17 -0.62 1.41 -12.79
CA LEU A 17 -2.04 1.21 -12.52
C LEU A 17 -2.81 2.49 -12.85
N GLU A 18 -4.08 2.34 -13.19
CA GLU A 18 -4.95 3.46 -13.49
C GLU A 18 -5.77 3.88 -12.27
N ARG A 19 -6.11 5.17 -12.19
CA ARG A 19 -7.06 5.63 -11.18
C ARG A 19 -8.38 4.89 -11.35
N LEU A 20 -9.05 4.65 -10.22
CA LEU A 20 -10.31 3.94 -10.11
C LEU A 20 -10.25 2.43 -10.34
N GLN A 21 -9.09 1.88 -10.75
CA GLN A 21 -8.87 0.45 -10.86
C GLN A 21 -8.99 -0.22 -9.48
N THR A 22 -9.69 -1.36 -9.43
CA THR A 22 -9.69 -2.22 -8.25
C THR A 22 -8.43 -3.06 -8.22
N ILE A 23 -7.83 -3.17 -7.04
CA ILE A 23 -6.70 -4.07 -6.79
C ILE A 23 -7.11 -5.16 -5.80
N GLU A 24 -6.57 -6.34 -6.03
CA GLU A 24 -6.55 -7.44 -5.08
C GLU A 24 -5.08 -7.83 -4.92
N ALA A 25 -4.56 -7.71 -3.70
CA ALA A 25 -3.13 -7.86 -3.43
C ALA A 25 -2.89 -8.57 -2.09
N ARG A 26 -1.63 -8.91 -1.84
CA ARG A 26 -1.17 -9.34 -0.52
C ARG A 26 -0.08 -8.40 -0.05
N VAL A 27 -0.25 -7.87 1.16
CA VAL A 27 0.79 -7.10 1.87
C VAL A 27 1.60 -8.09 2.67
N VAL A 28 2.92 -8.12 2.44
CA VAL A 28 3.85 -8.90 3.27
C VAL A 28 4.32 -8.00 4.40
N LEU A 29 4.04 -8.42 5.63
CA LEU A 29 4.42 -7.74 6.86
C LEU A 29 5.87 -8.06 7.24
N ARG A 30 6.42 -7.31 8.21
CA ARG A 30 7.84 -7.46 8.62
C ARG A 30 8.16 -8.83 9.21
N ASP A 31 7.19 -9.47 9.84
CA ASP A 31 7.28 -10.82 10.40
C ASP A 31 7.19 -11.93 9.34
N GLY A 32 7.01 -11.57 8.07
CA GLY A 32 6.87 -12.50 6.94
C GLY A 32 5.43 -12.96 6.70
N ASN A 33 4.47 -12.58 7.56
CA ASN A 33 3.06 -12.90 7.34
C ASN A 33 2.51 -12.09 6.17
N SER A 34 1.58 -12.70 5.42
CA SER A 34 0.91 -12.02 4.30
C SER A 34 -0.56 -11.78 4.59
N VAL A 35 -1.02 -10.54 4.39
CA VAL A 35 -2.42 -10.15 4.59
C VAL A 35 -3.04 -9.83 3.22
N ALA A 36 -4.16 -10.48 2.90
CA ALA A 36 -4.90 -10.15 1.69
C ALA A 36 -5.58 -8.77 1.86
N VAL A 37 -5.46 -7.92 0.85
CA VAL A 37 -6.08 -6.60 0.83
C VAL A 37 -6.79 -6.38 -0.49
N ARG A 38 -7.91 -5.66 -0.43
CA ARG A 38 -8.66 -5.19 -1.59
C ARG A 38 -8.85 -3.70 -1.48
N GLY A 39 -8.69 -3.00 -2.60
CA GLY A 39 -8.82 -1.55 -2.60
C GLY A 39 -9.04 -0.97 -3.99
N ARG A 40 -9.19 0.35 -4.04
CA ARG A 40 -9.33 1.12 -5.28
C ARG A 40 -8.19 2.13 -5.37
N VAL A 41 -7.58 2.23 -6.53
CA VAL A 41 -6.54 3.24 -6.78
C VAL A 41 -7.17 4.63 -6.80
N VAL A 42 -6.84 5.47 -5.82
CA VAL A 42 -7.38 6.84 -5.72
C VAL A 42 -6.41 7.90 -6.23
N TRP A 43 -5.11 7.57 -6.24
CA TRP A 43 -4.02 8.43 -6.69
C TRP A 43 -2.96 7.61 -7.44
N THR A 44 -2.31 8.24 -8.42
CA THR A 44 -1.21 7.68 -9.22
C THR A 44 -0.19 8.78 -9.51
N GLN A 45 1.08 8.42 -9.53
CA GLN A 45 2.18 9.26 -10.00
C GLN A 45 3.01 8.49 -11.02
N GLU A 46 3.23 9.11 -12.17
CA GLU A 46 4.09 8.54 -13.21
C GLU A 46 5.56 8.56 -12.76
N ALA A 47 6.32 7.60 -13.27
CA ALA A 47 7.76 7.57 -13.10
C ALA A 47 8.39 8.85 -13.68
N THR A 48 9.24 9.52 -12.90
CA THR A 48 10.03 10.64 -13.41
C THR A 48 11.25 10.11 -14.17
N GLY A 49 11.19 10.17 -15.50
CA GLY A 49 12.27 9.70 -16.39
C GLY A 49 12.24 8.19 -16.67
N VAL A 50 13.31 7.68 -17.30
CA VAL A 50 13.37 6.31 -17.84
C VAL A 50 13.57 5.24 -16.76
N ALA A 51 13.87 5.60 -15.50
CA ALA A 51 14.34 4.67 -14.49
C ALA A 51 13.63 4.72 -13.12
N GLY A 52 12.67 5.63 -12.90
CA GLY A 52 11.94 5.71 -11.63
C GLY A 52 10.82 4.68 -11.53
N PRO A 53 10.52 4.09 -10.34
CA PRO A 53 9.28 3.36 -10.16
C PRO A 53 8.09 4.33 -10.24
N ALA A 54 7.01 3.90 -10.90
CA ALA A 54 5.73 4.58 -10.77
C ALA A 54 5.20 4.39 -9.35
N GLU A 55 4.25 5.23 -8.95
CA GLU A 55 3.64 5.13 -7.64
C GLU A 55 2.12 5.20 -7.73
N PHE A 56 1.46 4.53 -6.81
CA PHE A 56 0.01 4.58 -6.69
C PHE A 56 -0.40 4.44 -5.24
N GLY A 57 -1.61 4.91 -4.95
CA GLY A 57 -2.20 4.88 -3.62
C GLY A 57 -3.54 4.18 -3.68
N PRO A 58 -3.67 2.94 -3.17
CA PRO A 58 -4.96 2.33 -2.99
C PRO A 58 -5.60 2.81 -1.68
N GLU A 59 -6.88 3.13 -1.76
CA GLU A 59 -7.79 3.17 -0.62
C GLU A 59 -8.36 1.76 -0.42
N LEU A 60 -8.18 1.19 0.77
CA LEU A 60 -8.64 -0.14 1.11
C LEU A 60 -10.17 -0.14 1.28
N SER A 61 -10.84 -1.10 0.64
CA SER A 61 -12.30 -1.25 0.76
C SER A 61 -12.70 -1.74 2.15
N GLU A 62 -11.84 -2.56 2.75
CA GLU A 62 -11.93 -3.03 4.12
C GLU A 62 -10.51 -3.04 4.69
N VAL A 63 -10.37 -2.76 5.98
CA VAL A 63 -9.07 -2.75 6.66
C VAL A 63 -8.96 -4.04 7.47
N PRO A 64 -8.17 -5.03 7.03
CA PRO A 64 -8.00 -6.25 7.80
C PRO A 64 -7.36 -5.93 9.16
N GLU A 65 -7.85 -6.58 10.23
CA GLU A 65 -7.31 -6.40 11.58
C GLU A 65 -5.80 -6.62 11.62
N ALA A 66 -5.29 -7.68 10.97
CA ALA A 66 -3.87 -7.97 10.90
C ALA A 66 -3.04 -6.85 10.25
N TYR A 67 -3.60 -6.15 9.25
CA TYR A 67 -2.94 -4.98 8.65
C TYR A 67 -2.91 -3.81 9.65
N PHE A 68 -4.04 -3.55 10.32
CA PHE A 68 -4.13 -2.47 11.31
C PHE A 68 -3.22 -2.71 12.53
N SER A 69 -3.17 -3.93 13.05
CA SER A 69 -2.28 -4.31 14.15
C SER A 69 -0.81 -4.15 13.75
N ALA A 70 -0.44 -4.55 12.53
CA ALA A 70 0.91 -4.36 12.04
C ALA A 70 1.26 -2.87 11.90
N LEU A 71 0.32 -2.04 11.42
CA LEU A 71 0.49 -0.58 11.38
C LEU A 71 0.70 0.00 12.78
N ALA A 72 -0.12 -0.41 13.75
CA ALA A 72 0.01 0.05 15.14
C ALA A 72 1.37 -0.33 15.75
N ALA A 73 1.84 -1.56 15.51
CA ALA A 73 3.16 -2.00 15.96
C ALA A 73 4.29 -1.16 15.35
N LEU A 74 4.20 -0.80 14.06
CA LEU A 74 5.19 0.06 13.41
C LEU A 74 5.32 1.44 14.07
N PHE A 75 4.22 2.00 14.59
CA PHE A 75 4.24 3.27 15.29
C PHE A 75 4.69 3.13 16.75
N ALA A 76 4.31 2.04 17.43
CA ALA A 76 4.77 1.77 18.79
C ALA A 76 6.29 1.53 18.87
N ASP A 77 6.88 0.92 17.85
CA ASP A 77 8.34 0.69 17.74
C ASP A 77 9.13 1.93 17.28
N SER A 78 8.45 3.06 17.01
CA SER A 78 9.08 4.29 16.50
C SER A 78 9.35 5.37 17.55
N GLU A 79 9.01 5.10 18.82
CA GLU A 79 9.43 5.86 20.02
C GLU A 79 10.73 5.33 20.61
#